data_AF-A0A924MSY7-F1
#
_entry.id   AF-A0A924MSY7-F1
#
_cell.length_a   1.000
_cell.length_b   1.000
_cell.length_c   1.000
_cell.angle_alpha   90.00
_cell.angle_beta   90.00
_cell.angle_gamma   90.00
#
_symmetry.space_group_name_H-M   'P 1'
#
loop_
_entity.id
_entity.type
_entity.pdbx_description
1 polymer ?
#
loop_
_entity_poly.entity_id
_entity_poly.type
_entity_poly.pdbx_seq_one_letter_code
_entity_poly.pdbx_strand_id
1 'polypeptide(L)'
;MKNLHALSHATRLLFGSFAVGALLIAASAVAAVEPIGSDQFAPGWQAHARPMFFHGFTASGGRDRYEVPGILPAGEYVLVSRKGDKAQVIGGQRITVPGGNVRQFVFLDSGLGDVQILPVADVPTLDAKKPAAR
;
A
#
# COMPACT_ATOMS: atom_id res chain seq x y z
N MET A 1 25.57 52.37 -30.54
CA MET A 1 25.08 53.67 -30.02
C MET A 1 23.60 53.52 -29.68
N LYS A 2 23.23 53.87 -28.43
CA LYS A 2 21.96 54.42 -27.90
C LYS A 2 20.64 53.97 -28.59
N ASN A 3 19.74 53.25 -27.90
CA ASN A 3 18.72 53.76 -26.95
C ASN A 3 17.74 54.76 -27.63
N LEU A 4 16.41 54.79 -27.50
CA LEU A 4 15.39 54.18 -26.63
C LEU A 4 14.03 54.64 -27.23
N HIS A 5 12.98 53.84 -27.05
CA HIS A 5 11.60 54.24 -26.69
C HIS A 5 10.69 54.95 -27.71
N ALA A 6 9.60 54.24 -28.04
CA ALA A 6 8.26 54.82 -28.04
C ALA A 6 7.27 53.76 -27.52
N LEU A 7 7.25 53.58 -26.19
CA LEU A 7 6.20 52.85 -25.48
C LEU A 7 4.93 53.73 -25.47
N SER A 8 3.97 53.38 -26.32
CA SER A 8 2.63 53.98 -26.33
C SER A 8 1.87 53.63 -25.05
N HIS A 9 1.03 54.56 -24.63
CA HIS A 9 0.14 54.66 -23.46
C HIS A 9 -0.82 53.49 -23.18
N ALA A 10 -0.45 52.24 -23.47
CA ALA A 10 -1.19 51.05 -23.04
C ALA A 10 -0.84 50.61 -21.60
N THR A 11 -0.02 51.39 -20.89
CA THR A 11 0.58 51.06 -19.57
C THR A 11 -0.36 51.19 -18.37
N ARG A 12 -1.66 51.42 -18.54
CA ARG A 12 -2.56 51.65 -17.37
C ARG A 12 -3.79 50.76 -17.25
N LEU A 13 -4.05 49.85 -18.20
CA LEU A 13 -5.27 49.03 -18.17
C LEU A 13 -5.04 47.52 -18.03
N LEU A 14 -3.79 47.07 -17.93
CA LEU A 14 -3.46 45.64 -17.80
C LEU A 14 -2.97 45.23 -16.39
N PHE A 15 -3.12 46.10 -15.39
CA PHE A 15 -2.74 45.83 -14.00
C PHE A 15 -3.92 45.39 -13.10
N GLY A 16 -5.07 45.02 -13.68
CA GLY A 16 -6.33 44.89 -12.93
C GLY A 16 -6.88 43.50 -12.65
N SER A 17 -6.46 42.42 -13.34
CA SER A 17 -7.28 41.19 -13.37
C SER A 17 -6.55 39.84 -13.42
N PHE A 18 -5.30 39.73 -12.97
CA PHE A 18 -4.55 38.44 -13.00
C PHE A 18 -4.07 37.97 -11.61
N ALA A 19 -4.85 38.18 -10.55
CA ALA A 19 -4.44 37.82 -9.18
C ALA A 19 -5.34 36.79 -8.46
N VAL A 20 -6.11 35.95 -9.18
CA VAL A 20 -6.97 34.93 -8.53
C VAL A 20 -6.86 33.53 -9.18
N GLY A 21 -5.86 33.30 -10.02
CA GLY A 21 -5.71 32.02 -10.75
C GLY A 21 -4.66 31.04 -10.20
N ALA A 22 -3.98 31.35 -9.11
CA ALA A 22 -2.76 30.63 -8.71
C ALA A 22 -2.79 30.00 -7.30
N LEU A 23 -3.96 29.87 -6.66
CA LEU A 23 -4.02 29.42 -5.26
C LEU A 23 -4.98 28.24 -5.00
N LEU A 24 -5.10 27.29 -5.94
CA LEU A 24 -5.91 26.08 -5.75
C LEU A 24 -5.28 24.78 -6.28
N ILE A 25 -3.95 24.74 -6.44
CA ILE A 25 -3.20 23.49 -6.63
C ILE A 25 -2.32 23.25 -5.40
N ALA A 26 -2.94 23.28 -4.23
CA ALA A 26 -2.32 22.86 -2.98
C ALA A 26 -3.25 21.84 -2.32
N ALA A 27 -2.67 20.70 -1.95
CA ALA A 27 -3.30 19.62 -1.20
C ALA A 27 -4.30 18.73 -1.96
N SER A 28 -3.78 17.96 -2.89
CA SER A 28 -4.23 16.56 -3.04
C SER A 28 -3.03 15.65 -3.23
N ALA A 29 -2.02 15.82 -2.37
CA ALA A 29 -1.15 14.70 -2.04
C ALA A 29 -2.00 13.75 -1.19
N VAL A 30 -2.79 12.90 -1.85
CA VAL A 30 -3.17 11.63 -1.23
C VAL A 30 -1.83 11.01 -0.87
N ALA A 31 -1.49 11.02 0.42
CA ALA A 31 -0.37 10.27 0.92
C ALA A 31 -0.68 8.81 0.55
N ALA A 32 -0.15 8.35 -0.57
CA ALA A 32 -0.12 6.94 -0.89
C ALA A 32 0.57 6.31 0.33
N VAL A 33 -0.22 5.58 1.13
CA VAL A 33 0.30 4.92 2.32
C VAL A 33 1.51 4.14 1.85
N GLU A 34 2.69 4.51 2.35
CA GLU A 34 3.92 3.86 1.92
C GLU A 34 3.76 2.37 2.19
N PRO A 35 4.01 1.52 1.18
CA PRO A 35 3.75 0.12 1.34
C PRO A 35 4.79 -0.47 2.28
N ILE A 36 4.32 -1.14 3.34
CA ILE A 36 5.17 -1.68 4.40
C ILE A 36 6.07 -2.77 3.82
N GLY A 37 7.35 -2.48 3.71
CA GLY A 37 8.38 -3.37 3.19
C GLY A 37 9.06 -4.20 4.27
N SER A 38 9.83 -5.20 3.82
CA SER A 38 10.59 -6.11 4.68
C SER A 38 11.70 -5.45 5.49
N ASP A 39 12.06 -4.21 5.16
CA ASP A 39 12.93 -3.34 5.95
C ASP A 39 12.29 -2.91 7.29
N GLN A 40 10.96 -2.95 7.38
CA GLN A 40 10.19 -2.60 8.57
C GLN A 40 9.73 -3.84 9.36
N PHE A 41 10.10 -5.04 8.92
CA PHE A 41 9.73 -6.30 9.56
C PHE A 41 10.70 -6.63 10.70
N ALA A 42 10.26 -7.49 11.63
CA ALA A 42 11.08 -7.95 12.74
C ALA A 42 12.31 -8.74 12.23
N PRO A 43 13.49 -8.62 12.87
CA PRO A 43 14.64 -9.44 12.53
C PRO A 43 14.31 -10.94 12.57
N GLY A 44 14.62 -11.67 11.50
CA GLY A 44 14.37 -13.11 11.41
C GLY A 44 12.95 -13.51 10.98
N TRP A 45 12.09 -12.56 10.58
CA TRP A 45 10.72 -12.80 10.13
C TRP A 45 10.58 -13.91 9.06
N GLN A 46 11.62 -14.13 8.25
CA GLN A 46 11.62 -15.15 7.20
C GLN A 46 11.41 -16.57 7.77
N ALA A 47 11.83 -16.83 9.01
CA ALA A 47 11.64 -18.11 9.68
C ALA A 47 10.16 -18.38 10.02
N HIS A 48 9.35 -17.33 10.14
CA HIS A 48 7.92 -17.41 10.47
C HIS A 48 7.02 -17.27 9.25
N ALA A 49 7.54 -16.73 8.14
CA ALA A 49 6.82 -16.67 6.88
C ALA A 49 6.45 -18.07 6.38
N ARG A 50 5.20 -18.24 5.95
CA ARG A 50 4.71 -19.49 5.35
C ARG A 50 4.16 -19.22 3.95
N PRO A 51 4.51 -20.01 2.93
CA PRO A 51 3.98 -19.82 1.59
C PRO A 51 2.49 -20.12 1.56
N MET A 52 1.72 -19.32 0.82
CA MET A 52 0.33 -19.66 0.49
C MET A 52 0.28 -20.57 -0.73
N PHE A 53 -0.78 -21.38 -0.84
CA PHE A 53 -0.98 -22.23 -2.01
C PHE A 53 -1.84 -21.51 -3.05
N PHE A 54 -1.30 -21.25 -4.23
CA PHE A 54 -2.05 -20.64 -5.32
C PHE A 54 -2.95 -21.68 -6.01
N HIS A 55 -4.24 -21.36 -6.15
CA HIS A 55 -5.26 -22.23 -6.76
C HIS A 55 -5.71 -21.78 -8.15
N GLY A 56 -5.16 -20.68 -8.66
CA GLY A 56 -5.54 -20.13 -9.97
C GLY A 56 -6.41 -18.88 -9.90
N PHE A 57 -6.64 -18.31 -11.08
CA PHE A 57 -7.47 -17.14 -11.27
C PHE A 57 -8.96 -17.50 -11.23
N THR A 58 -9.73 -16.76 -10.44
CA THR A 58 -11.19 -16.92 -10.33
C THR A 58 -11.89 -15.86 -11.18
N ALA A 59 -12.45 -16.27 -12.32
CA ALA A 59 -13.06 -15.37 -13.30
C ALA A 59 -14.25 -14.56 -12.77
N SER A 60 -15.02 -15.10 -11.81
CA SER A 60 -16.17 -14.41 -11.22
C SER A 60 -15.77 -13.22 -10.32
N GLY A 61 -14.54 -13.19 -9.82
CA GLY A 61 -14.04 -12.13 -8.95
C GLY A 61 -12.90 -11.31 -9.54
N GLY A 62 -12.39 -11.70 -10.72
CA GLY A 62 -11.20 -11.06 -11.31
C GLY A 62 -9.96 -11.18 -10.42
N ARG A 63 -9.90 -12.20 -9.56
CA ARG A 63 -8.90 -12.32 -8.48
C ARG A 63 -8.27 -13.70 -8.42
N ASP A 64 -7.03 -13.71 -7.98
CA ASP A 64 -6.25 -14.91 -7.72
C ASP A 64 -6.66 -15.53 -6.38
N ARG A 65 -6.90 -16.85 -6.38
CA ARG A 65 -7.29 -17.58 -5.18
C ARG A 65 -6.07 -18.20 -4.52
N TYR A 66 -5.87 -17.90 -3.24
CA TYR A 66 -4.81 -18.45 -2.40
C TYR A 66 -5.40 -19.19 -1.20
N GLU A 67 -4.87 -20.35 -0.88
CA GLU A 67 -5.21 -21.11 0.33
C GLU A 67 -4.21 -20.82 1.45
N VAL A 68 -4.75 -20.50 2.62
CA VAL A 68 -3.98 -20.33 3.86
C VAL A 68 -3.49 -21.71 4.32
N PRO A 69 -2.21 -21.86 4.70
CA PRO A 69 -1.69 -23.11 5.23
C PRO A 69 -2.49 -23.60 6.43
N GLY A 70 -3.00 -24.83 6.37
CA GLY A 70 -3.89 -25.39 7.39
C GLY A 70 -3.23 -25.70 8.74
N ILE A 71 -1.89 -25.72 8.81
CA ILE A 71 -1.12 -25.96 10.05
C ILE A 71 -0.49 -24.64 10.50
N LEU A 72 -1.34 -23.65 10.76
CA LEU A 72 -0.92 -22.40 11.40
C LEU A 72 -1.48 -22.35 12.82
N PRO A 73 -0.69 -21.89 13.80
CA PRO A 73 -1.20 -21.51 15.11
C PRO A 73 -2.39 -20.55 14.98
N ALA A 74 -3.29 -20.58 15.95
CA ALA A 74 -4.33 -19.56 16.02
C ALA A 74 -3.69 -18.18 16.24
N GLY A 75 -4.15 -17.16 15.53
CA GLY A 75 -3.59 -15.81 15.68
C GLY A 75 -3.95 -14.86 14.54
N GLU A 76 -3.41 -13.64 14.62
CA GLU A 76 -3.50 -12.66 13.55
C GLU A 76 -2.28 -12.75 12.63
N TYR A 77 -2.56 -12.74 11.34
CA TYR A 77 -1.57 -12.82 10.28
C TYR A 77 -1.80 -11.72 9.25
N VAL A 78 -0.74 -11.39 8.52
CA VAL A 78 -0.76 -10.49 7.38
C VAL A 78 -0.24 -11.21 6.15
N LEU A 79 -0.71 -10.75 5.00
CA LEU A 79 -0.25 -11.26 3.72
C LEU A 79 0.89 -10.41 3.21
N VAL A 80 1.91 -11.05 2.67
CA VAL A 80 3.06 -10.40 2.07
C VAL A 80 3.31 -10.97 0.68
N SER A 81 3.65 -10.11 -0.27
CA SER A 81 4.18 -10.53 -1.57
C SER A 81 5.69 -10.52 -1.49
N ARG A 82 6.33 -11.58 -1.98
CA ARG A 82 7.79 -11.71 -2.01
C ARG A 82 8.30 -11.56 -3.44
N LYS A 83 9.37 -10.78 -3.58
CA LYS A 83 10.12 -10.60 -4.83
C LYS A 83 11.61 -10.69 -4.52
N GLY A 84 12.19 -11.87 -4.74
CA GLY A 84 13.57 -12.17 -4.35
C GLY A 84 13.77 -12.11 -2.83
N ASP A 85 14.67 -11.24 -2.40
CA ASP A 85 15.01 -11.07 -0.97
C ASP A 85 14.11 -10.06 -0.25
N LYS A 86 13.21 -9.38 -0.97
CA LYS A 86 12.31 -8.38 -0.43
C LYS A 86 10.90 -8.94 -0.29
N ALA A 87 10.21 -8.48 0.75
CA ALA A 87 8.78 -8.71 0.91
C ALA A 87 8.04 -7.41 1.19
N GLN A 88 6.74 -7.39 0.91
CA GLN A 88 5.88 -6.23 1.09
C GLN A 88 4.49 -6.67 1.51
N VAL A 89 3.91 -6.01 2.51
CA VAL A 89 2.55 -6.29 2.97
C VAL A 89 1.53 -5.98 1.87
N ILE A 90 0.65 -6.93 1.58
CA ILE A 90 -0.42 -6.80 0.59
C ILE A 90 -1.60 -6.09 1.26
N GLY A 91 -1.80 -4.82 0.91
CA GLY A 91 -3.02 -4.06 1.24
C GLY A 91 -3.29 -3.86 2.74
N GLY A 92 -2.29 -4.07 3.62
CA GLY A 92 -2.44 -3.95 5.09
C GLY A 92 -3.48 -4.90 5.69
N GLN A 93 -3.91 -5.92 4.93
CA GLN A 93 -4.99 -6.80 5.33
C GLN A 93 -4.50 -7.77 6.42
N ARG A 94 -5.27 -7.82 7.51
CA ARG A 94 -5.09 -8.81 8.57
C ARG A 94 -6.09 -9.93 8.39
N ILE A 95 -5.64 -11.15 8.65
CA ILE A 95 -6.43 -12.36 8.62
C ILE A 95 -6.29 -13.01 9.99
N THR A 96 -7.43 -13.30 10.60
CA THR A 96 -7.46 -14.13 11.81
C THR A 96 -7.52 -15.59 11.37
N VAL A 97 -6.51 -16.36 11.77
CA VAL A 97 -6.51 -17.80 11.62
C VAL A 97 -7.08 -18.40 12.91
N PRO A 98 -8.20 -19.12 12.86
CA PRO A 98 -8.88 -19.66 14.05
C PRO A 98 -8.10 -20.80 14.73
N GLY A 99 -7.02 -21.29 14.11
CA GLY A 99 -6.27 -22.46 14.55
C GLY A 99 -6.92 -23.78 14.13
N GLY A 100 -6.12 -24.83 14.07
CA GLY A 100 -6.54 -26.16 13.62
C GLY A 100 -6.62 -26.31 12.09
N ASN A 101 -7.03 -27.49 11.62
CA ASN A 101 -7.03 -27.86 10.20
C ASN A 101 -8.25 -27.30 9.43
N VAL A 102 -8.46 -25.98 9.48
CA VAL A 102 -9.54 -25.33 8.74
C VAL A 102 -9.00 -24.82 7.41
N ARG A 103 -9.64 -25.19 6.29
CA ARG A 103 -9.29 -24.66 4.98
C ARG A 103 -9.85 -23.26 4.83
N GLN A 104 -8.97 -22.28 4.67
CA GLN A 104 -9.32 -20.88 4.46
C GLN A 104 -8.74 -20.40 3.14
N PHE A 105 -9.53 -19.62 2.41
CA PHE A 105 -9.12 -19.04 1.12
C PHE A 105 -9.14 -17.53 1.19
N VAL A 106 -8.18 -16.92 0.51
CA VAL A 106 -8.09 -15.47 0.30
C VAL A 106 -8.07 -15.20 -1.20
N PHE A 107 -8.73 -14.11 -1.60
CA PHE A 107 -8.81 -13.69 -2.99
C PHE A 107 -8.08 -12.36 -3.14
N LEU A 108 -7.02 -12.37 -3.93
CA LEU A 108 -6.11 -11.24 -4.09
C LEU A 108 -6.08 -10.75 -5.54
N ASP A 109 -5.63 -9.52 -5.74
CA ASP A 109 -5.41 -9.01 -7.09
C ASP A 109 -4.33 -9.83 -7.81
N SER A 110 -4.41 -9.89 -9.14
CA SER A 110 -3.51 -10.73 -9.92
C SER A 110 -2.10 -10.13 -10.03
N GLY A 111 -1.11 -11.00 -10.25
CA GLY A 111 0.28 -10.57 -10.50
C GLY A 111 1.09 -10.24 -9.24
N LEU A 112 0.64 -10.67 -8.06
CA LEU A 112 1.34 -10.46 -6.79
C LEU A 112 2.57 -11.38 -6.61
N GLY A 113 2.73 -12.41 -7.45
CA GLY A 113 3.86 -13.34 -7.40
C GLY A 113 3.77 -14.31 -6.22
N ASP A 114 4.90 -14.51 -5.54
CA ASP A 114 4.99 -15.41 -4.38
C ASP A 114 4.33 -14.79 -3.16
N VAL A 115 3.12 -15.25 -2.84
CA VAL A 115 2.37 -14.79 -1.67
C VAL A 115 2.71 -15.66 -0.47
N GLN A 116 3.03 -14.99 0.64
CA GLN A 116 3.31 -15.61 1.93
C GLN A 116 2.41 -14.99 3.00
N ILE A 117 2.23 -15.74 4.07
CA ILE A 117 1.53 -15.30 5.28
C ILE A 117 2.53 -15.21 6.42
N LEU A 118 2.43 -14.15 7.21
CA LEU A 118 3.37 -13.81 8.28
C LEU A 118 2.57 -13.39 9.52
N PRO A 119 2.94 -13.80 10.76
CA PRO A 119 2.31 -13.29 11.97
C PRO A 119 2.37 -11.76 12.04
N VAL A 120 1.32 -11.12 12.54
CA VAL A 120 1.30 -9.65 12.71
C VAL A 120 2.44 -9.17 13.63
N ALA A 121 2.82 -9.98 14.62
CA ALA A 121 3.92 -9.67 15.54
C ALA A 121 5.28 -9.49 14.84
N ASP A 122 5.47 -10.07 13.66
CA ASP A 122 6.68 -9.89 12.84
C ASP A 122 6.61 -8.63 11.96
N VAL A 123 5.52 -7.87 12.02
CA VAL A 123 5.32 -6.59 11.34
C VAL A 123 4.89 -5.52 12.37
N PRO A 124 5.83 -5.02 13.20
CA PRO A 124 5.52 -4.16 14.35
C PRO A 124 4.83 -2.84 13.97
N THR A 125 5.09 -2.35 12.75
CA THR A 125 4.43 -1.15 12.20
C THR A 125 2.92 -1.31 12.10
N LEU A 126 2.42 -2.53 11.96
CA LEU A 126 0.99 -2.80 11.95
C LEU A 126 0.42 -2.84 13.37
N ASP A 127 1.15 -3.36 14.37
CA ASP A 127 0.72 -3.38 15.77
C ASP A 127 0.49 -1.97 16.34
N ALA A 128 1.12 -0.94 15.77
CA ALA A 128 0.97 0.46 16.17
C ALA A 128 -0.43 1.08 15.92
N LYS A 129 -1.43 0.32 15.42
CA LYS A 129 -2.81 0.82 15.32
C LYS A 129 -3.47 0.88 16.70
N LYS A 130 -3.09 1.91 17.44
CA LYS A 130 -3.88 2.57 18.50
C LYS A 130 -5.35 2.67 18.03
N PRO A 131 -6.34 2.34 18.87
CA PRO A 131 -7.74 2.36 18.48
C PRO A 131 -8.09 3.75 17.92
N ALA A 132 -8.83 3.76 16.82
CA ALA A 132 -9.42 4.98 16.29
C ALA A 132 -10.11 5.71 17.44
N ALA A 133 -9.69 6.95 17.70
CA ALA A 133 -10.33 7.80 18.69
C ALA A 133 -11.82 7.86 18.35
N ARG A 134 -12.63 7.57 19.37
CA ARG A 134 -14.10 7.62 19.33
C ARG A 134 -14.59 9.01 18.95
#